data_AF-A0A497HMU6-F1
#
_entry.id   AF-A0A497HMU6-F1
#
_cell.length_a   1.000
_cell.length_b   1.000
_cell.length_c   1.000
_cell.angle_alpha   90.00
_cell.angle_beta   90.00
_cell.angle_gamma   90.00
#
_symmetry.space_group_name_H-M   'P 1'
#
loop_
_entity.id
_entity.type
_entity.pdbx_description
1 polymer ?
#
loop_
_entity_poly.entity_id
_entity_poly.type
_entity_poly.pdbx_seq_one_letter_code
_entity_poly.pdbx_strand_id
1 'polypeptide(L)'
;MEQEIKYYDYSDSPEALKRKIEAQKRFKRRKVGVFAFRAAIIIPASIWRFIALLGGYGWNWIIDSAIIVAGVLFVIDGFIEIKKRVIPRYQHDSSDIIVTSKGIYIPMHKNLRTYQLVMRFIPWEGIEKIYWNSTLTYVSVVLNDEGVKHIKKYSPNTIRFITIYKNIIDCKREFREVIKRMGKLIEDEEMSLEKWYNHMREIKRNSECKKTRGFVKIKRLDKK
;
A
#
# COMPACT_ATOMS: atom_id res chain seq x y z
N MET A 1 17.74 7.88 29.56
CA MET A 1 17.06 7.44 28.33
C MET A 1 15.94 6.51 28.75
N GLU A 2 14.68 6.93 28.68
CA GLU A 2 13.55 6.04 28.97
C GLU A 2 13.52 4.92 27.92
N GLN A 3 13.52 3.67 28.39
CA GLN A 3 13.39 2.50 27.53
C GLN A 3 12.00 2.51 26.88
N GLU A 4 11.96 2.35 25.56
CA GLU A 4 10.71 2.21 24.79
C GLU A 4 10.09 0.85 25.10
N ILE A 5 8.92 0.85 25.73
CA ILE A 5 8.19 -0.37 26.07
C ILE A 5 7.46 -0.85 24.82
N LYS A 6 7.71 -2.08 24.39
CA LYS A 6 6.97 -2.73 23.30
C LYS A 6 5.72 -3.41 23.88
N TYR A 7 4.55 -3.03 23.39
CA TYR A 7 3.27 -3.64 23.77
C TYR A 7 2.81 -4.71 22.79
N TYR A 8 3.28 -4.65 21.54
CA TYR A 8 3.02 -5.66 20.53
C TYR A 8 4.23 -5.75 19.61
N ASP A 9 4.90 -6.91 19.60
CA ASP A 9 5.96 -7.23 18.67
C ASP A 9 5.96 -8.74 18.45
N TYR A 10 5.35 -9.16 17.34
CA TYR A 10 5.22 -10.57 16.96
C TYR A 10 6.29 -10.99 15.95
N SER A 11 7.31 -10.16 15.70
CA SER A 11 8.27 -10.37 14.61
C SER A 11 8.97 -11.73 14.65
N ASP A 12 9.17 -12.27 15.86
CA ASP A 12 9.83 -13.54 16.15
C ASP A 12 8.86 -14.70 16.45
N SER A 13 7.55 -14.48 16.30
CA SER A 13 6.54 -15.50 16.60
C SER A 13 6.46 -16.58 15.52
N PRO A 14 6.00 -17.80 15.85
CA PRO A 14 5.74 -18.85 14.87
C PRO A 14 4.74 -18.44 13.78
N GLU A 15 3.74 -17.63 14.13
CA GLU A 15 2.74 -17.09 13.20
C GLU A 15 3.36 -16.13 12.19
N ALA A 16 4.21 -15.21 12.65
CA ALA A 16 4.93 -14.28 11.77
C ALA A 16 5.88 -15.03 10.83
N LEU A 17 6.58 -16.05 11.34
CA LEU A 17 7.43 -16.92 10.52
C LEU A 17 6.60 -17.64 9.43
N LYS A 18 5.46 -18.22 9.81
CA LYS A 18 4.55 -18.89 8.87
C LYS A 18 4.07 -17.93 7.77
N ARG A 19 3.65 -16.72 8.14
CA ARG A 19 3.23 -15.66 7.20
C ARG A 19 4.36 -15.30 6.25
N LYS A 20 5.58 -15.07 6.74
CA LYS A 20 6.76 -14.73 5.94
C LYS A 20 7.11 -15.84 4.93
N ILE A 21 7.04 -17.10 5.36
CA ILE A 21 7.23 -18.27 4.48
C ILE A 21 6.14 -18.35 3.40
N GLU A 22 4.87 -18.17 3.77
CA GLU A 22 3.76 -18.15 2.81
C GLU A 22 3.89 -16.99 1.81
N ALA A 23 4.28 -15.81 2.27
CA ALA A 23 4.57 -14.65 1.43
C ALA A 23 5.70 -14.96 0.44
N GLN A 24 6.78 -15.62 0.87
CA GLN A 24 7.87 -16.03 0.00
C GLN A 24 7.42 -17.06 -1.05
N LYS A 25 6.60 -18.05 -0.68
CA LYS A 25 6.01 -19.02 -1.62
C LYS A 25 5.14 -18.32 -2.66
N ARG A 26 4.27 -17.39 -2.24
CA ARG A 26 3.45 -16.56 -3.14
C ARG A 26 4.30 -15.68 -4.06
N PHE A 27 5.38 -15.09 -3.54
CA PHE A 27 6.31 -14.29 -4.32
C PHE A 27 6.97 -15.11 -5.44
N LYS A 28 7.52 -16.28 -5.13
CA LYS A 28 8.13 -17.19 -6.12
C LYS A 28 7.12 -17.57 -7.21
N ARG A 29 5.91 -17.99 -6.83
CA ARG A 29 4.84 -18.35 -7.77
C ARG A 29 4.45 -17.19 -8.68
N ARG A 30 4.27 -15.98 -8.13
CA ARG A 30 3.92 -14.78 -8.92
C ARG A 30 5.04 -14.40 -9.89
N LYS A 31 6.29 -14.42 -9.45
CA LYS A 31 7.45 -14.12 -10.31
C LYS A 31 7.51 -15.07 -11.51
N VAL A 32 7.31 -16.37 -11.28
CA VAL A 32 7.23 -17.36 -12.37
C VAL A 32 6.02 -17.10 -13.25
N GLY A 33 4.84 -16.85 -12.67
CA GLY A 33 3.61 -16.59 -13.42
C GLY A 33 3.70 -15.39 -14.37
N VAL A 34 4.38 -14.31 -13.96
CA VAL A 34 4.62 -13.11 -14.79
C VAL A 34 5.32 -13.49 -16.10
N PHE A 35 6.34 -14.34 -16.04
CA PHE A 35 7.09 -14.75 -17.23
C PHE A 35 6.44 -15.92 -17.97
N ALA A 36 5.82 -16.87 -17.25
CA ALA A 36 5.15 -18.01 -17.87
C ALA A 36 4.00 -17.58 -18.78
N PHE A 37 3.18 -16.62 -18.35
CA PHE A 37 2.09 -16.06 -19.18
C PHE A 37 2.63 -15.41 -20.46
N ARG A 38 3.75 -14.68 -20.36
CA ARG A 38 4.37 -13.99 -21.50
C ARG A 38 5.07 -14.97 -22.44
N ALA A 39 5.75 -15.97 -21.89
CA ALA A 39 6.37 -17.07 -22.63
C ALA A 39 5.33 -17.86 -23.45
N ALA A 40 4.13 -18.08 -22.90
CA ALA A 40 3.04 -18.74 -23.62
C ALA A 40 2.54 -17.98 -24.87
N ILE A 41 2.89 -16.71 -25.03
CA ILE A 41 2.54 -15.90 -26.23
C ILE A 41 3.70 -15.91 -27.23
N ILE A 42 4.93 -15.69 -26.77
CA ILE A 42 6.10 -15.55 -27.66
C ILE A 42 6.57 -16.90 -28.21
N ILE A 43 6.53 -17.96 -27.38
CA ILE A 43 7.04 -19.28 -27.77
C ILE A 43 6.23 -19.86 -28.94
N PRO A 44 4.88 -19.87 -28.94
CA PRO A 44 4.11 -20.34 -30.08
C PRO A 44 4.33 -19.50 -31.35
N ALA A 45 4.42 -18.17 -31.23
CA ALA A 45 4.72 -17.30 -32.37
C ALA A 45 6.11 -17.61 -32.98
N SER A 46 7.09 -17.88 -32.13
CA SER A 46 8.45 -18.24 -32.56
C SER A 46 8.49 -19.64 -33.20
N ILE A 47 7.78 -20.62 -32.62
CA ILE A 47 7.66 -21.98 -33.17
C ILE A 47 6.95 -21.96 -34.52
N TRP A 48 5.83 -21.25 -34.62
CA TRP A 48 5.09 -21.08 -35.88
C TRP A 48 5.99 -20.50 -36.98
N ARG A 49 6.75 -19.44 -36.64
CA ARG A 49 7.66 -18.81 -37.59
C ARG A 49 8.79 -19.75 -38.03
N PHE A 50 9.35 -20.53 -37.10
CA PHE A 50 10.37 -21.52 -37.40
C PHE A 50 9.86 -22.63 -38.35
N ILE A 51 8.64 -23.14 -38.11
CA ILE A 51 8.00 -24.13 -39.01
C ILE A 51 7.77 -23.52 -40.40
N ALA A 52 7.31 -22.27 -40.48
CA ALA A 52 7.09 -21.59 -41.76
C ALA A 52 8.39 -21.46 -42.58
N LEU A 53 9.52 -21.12 -41.93
CA LEU A 53 10.83 -21.05 -42.56
C LEU A 53 11.28 -22.42 -43.12
N LEU A 54 11.08 -23.51 -42.37
CA LEU A 54 11.36 -24.87 -42.86
C LEU A 54 10.45 -25.29 -44.02
N GLY A 55 9.20 -24.82 -44.03
CA GLY A 55 8.23 -25.05 -45.09
C GLY A 55 8.44 -24.21 -46.36
N GLY A 56 9.54 -23.46 -46.46
CA GLY A 56 9.88 -22.67 -47.65
C GLY A 56 9.23 -21.29 -47.72
N TYR A 57 8.53 -20.84 -46.67
CA TYR A 57 8.16 -19.42 -46.58
C TYR A 57 9.43 -18.62 -46.32
N GLY A 58 9.84 -17.81 -47.30
CA GLY A 58 11.07 -17.03 -47.24
C GLY A 58 11.20 -16.12 -46.02
N TRP A 59 12.41 -15.61 -45.83
CA TRP A 59 12.71 -14.64 -44.78
C TRP A 59 11.84 -13.39 -44.97
N ASN A 60 11.16 -12.96 -43.91
CA ASN A 60 10.32 -11.78 -43.91
C ASN A 60 10.76 -10.92 -42.72
N TRP A 61 11.77 -10.09 -43.02
CA TRP A 61 12.46 -9.24 -42.07
C TRP A 61 11.51 -8.38 -41.21
N ILE A 62 10.34 -7.99 -41.73
CA ILE A 62 9.33 -7.23 -40.99
C ILE A 62 8.71 -8.10 -39.89
N ILE A 63 8.27 -9.31 -40.22
CA ILE A 63 7.67 -10.25 -39.26
C ILE A 63 8.70 -10.70 -38.23
N ASP A 64 9.91 -11.03 -38.68
CA ASP A 64 11.00 -11.48 -37.82
C ASP A 64 11.41 -10.38 -36.82
N SER A 65 11.52 -9.13 -37.29
CA SER A 65 11.79 -7.98 -36.42
C SER A 65 10.65 -7.73 -35.43
N ALA A 66 9.39 -7.86 -35.86
CA ALA A 66 8.24 -7.68 -34.98
C ALA A 66 8.21 -8.70 -33.84
N ILE A 67 8.53 -9.98 -34.11
CA ILE A 67 8.60 -11.03 -33.08
C ILE A 67 9.73 -10.72 -32.08
N ILE A 68 10.90 -10.30 -32.56
CA ILE A 68 12.04 -9.94 -31.69
C ILE A 68 11.69 -8.73 -30.82
N VAL A 69 11.16 -7.66 -31.41
CA VAL A 69 10.74 -6.45 -30.68
C VAL A 69 9.66 -6.77 -29.65
N ALA A 70 8.66 -7.58 -30.01
CA ALA A 70 7.65 -8.04 -29.08
C ALA A 70 8.28 -8.81 -27.92
N GLY A 71 9.19 -9.75 -28.19
CA GLY A 71 9.92 -10.49 -27.16
C GLY A 71 10.67 -9.60 -26.18
N VAL A 72 11.40 -8.60 -26.69
CA VAL A 72 12.14 -7.63 -25.87
C VAL A 72 11.18 -6.79 -25.00
N LEU A 73 10.09 -6.29 -25.60
CA LEU A 73 9.09 -5.50 -24.87
C LEU A 73 8.42 -6.32 -23.76
N PHE A 74 8.10 -7.58 -24.01
CA PHE A 74 7.53 -8.48 -23.01
C PHE A 74 8.48 -8.73 -21.83
N VAL A 75 9.78 -8.90 -22.09
CA VAL A 75 10.79 -9.05 -21.05
C VAL A 75 10.87 -7.78 -20.20
N ILE A 76 10.95 -6.61 -20.83
CA ILE A 76 10.97 -5.30 -20.15
C ILE A 76 9.72 -5.14 -19.28
N ASP A 77 8.54 -5.39 -19.84
CA ASP A 77 7.27 -5.26 -19.12
C ASP A 77 7.18 -6.24 -17.92
N GLY A 78 7.66 -7.47 -18.08
CA GLY A 78 7.76 -8.43 -16.97
C GLY A 78 8.66 -7.94 -15.83
N PHE A 79 9.81 -7.35 -16.15
CA PHE A 79 10.67 -6.72 -15.14
C PHE A 79 10.00 -5.53 -14.45
N ILE A 80 9.28 -4.69 -15.21
CA ILE A 80 8.52 -3.58 -14.66
C ILE A 80 7.43 -4.08 -13.70
N GLU A 81 6.69 -5.12 -14.07
CA GLU A 81 5.64 -5.71 -13.24
C GLU A 81 6.22 -6.27 -11.93
N ILE A 82 7.35 -7.01 -12.00
CA ILE A 82 8.01 -7.54 -10.82
C ILE A 82 8.45 -6.42 -9.89
N LYS A 83 9.12 -5.40 -10.44
CA LYS A 83 9.66 -4.28 -9.67
C LYS A 83 8.56 -3.41 -9.05
N LYS A 84 7.48 -3.13 -9.78
CA LYS A 84 6.42 -2.21 -9.34
C LYS A 84 5.30 -2.90 -8.56
N ARG A 85 5.05 -4.19 -8.72
CA ARG A 85 3.92 -4.87 -8.07
C ARG A 85 4.32 -6.07 -7.21
N VAL A 86 5.14 -6.97 -7.74
CA VAL A 86 5.42 -8.25 -7.08
C VAL A 86 6.33 -8.08 -5.86
N ILE A 87 7.43 -7.33 -6.00
CA ILE A 87 8.36 -7.04 -4.90
C ILE A 87 7.68 -6.22 -3.79
N PRO A 88 7.03 -5.07 -4.07
CA PRO A 88 6.30 -4.31 -3.06
C PRO A 88 5.28 -5.11 -2.26
N ARG A 89 4.52 -5.98 -2.93
CA ARG A 89 3.53 -6.82 -2.26
C ARG A 89 4.18 -7.86 -1.35
N TYR A 90 5.28 -8.46 -1.79
CA TYR A 90 6.06 -9.35 -0.94
C TYR A 90 6.60 -8.63 0.29
N GLN A 91 7.22 -7.46 0.10
CA GLN A 91 7.72 -6.64 1.20
C GLN A 91 6.61 -6.30 2.20
N HIS A 92 5.42 -5.91 1.71
CA HIS A 92 4.27 -5.65 2.56
C HIS A 92 3.88 -6.91 3.36
N ASP A 93 3.63 -8.02 2.67
CA ASP A 93 3.16 -9.27 3.29
C ASP A 93 4.18 -9.88 4.27
N SER A 94 5.47 -9.55 4.15
CA SER A 94 6.54 -9.98 5.04
C SER A 94 6.88 -8.97 6.14
N SER A 95 6.25 -7.79 6.15
CA SER A 95 6.53 -6.74 7.15
C SER A 95 5.80 -7.00 8.45
N ASP A 96 6.38 -6.51 9.54
CA ASP A 96 5.83 -6.64 10.88
C ASP A 96 5.25 -5.30 11.33
N ILE A 97 4.22 -5.36 12.18
CA ILE A 97 3.67 -4.19 12.86
C ILE A 97 4.15 -4.24 14.30
N ILE A 98 4.69 -3.12 14.77
CA ILE A 98 5.20 -3.01 16.14
C ILE A 98 4.46 -1.89 16.84
N VAL A 99 3.87 -2.19 18.00
CA VAL A 99 3.17 -1.21 18.83
C VAL A 99 3.99 -0.98 20.10
N THR A 100 4.25 0.28 20.40
CA THR A 100 5.12 0.72 21.49
C THR A 100 4.41 1.72 22.39
N SER A 101 5.04 2.10 23.50
CA SER A 101 4.54 3.16 24.37
C SER A 101 4.45 4.53 23.71
N LYS A 102 5.26 4.80 22.68
CA LYS A 102 5.31 6.10 22.00
C LYS A 102 4.44 6.16 20.74
N GLY A 103 4.17 5.02 20.12
CA GLY A 103 3.40 4.98 18.88
C GLY A 103 3.39 3.61 18.22
N ILE A 104 3.12 3.61 16.92
CA ILE A 104 3.03 2.41 16.10
C ILE A 104 3.96 2.50 14.89
N TYR A 105 4.67 1.40 14.61
CA TYR A 105 5.44 1.21 13.40
C TYR A 105 4.62 0.40 12.39
N ILE A 106 4.36 1.00 11.23
CA ILE A 106 3.50 0.43 10.18
C ILE A 106 4.26 0.41 8.85
N PRO A 107 4.18 -0.68 8.07
CA PRO A 107 4.64 -0.67 6.69
C PRO A 107 3.75 0.23 5.83
N MET A 108 4.34 1.24 5.19
CA MET A 108 3.62 2.18 4.32
C MET A 108 4.31 2.33 2.96
N HIS A 109 3.54 2.53 1.90
CA HIS A 109 4.10 2.90 0.61
C HIS A 109 4.56 4.36 0.61
N LYS A 110 5.84 4.59 0.29
CA LYS A 110 6.43 5.93 0.17
C LYS A 110 5.73 6.78 -0.90
N ASN A 111 5.33 6.16 -2.00
CA ASN A 111 4.59 6.79 -3.09
C ASN A 111 3.79 5.72 -3.85
N LEU A 112 2.56 6.03 -4.23
CA LEU A 112 1.71 5.18 -5.09
C LEU A 112 2.37 4.87 -6.44
N ARG A 113 3.31 5.71 -6.91
CA ARG A 113 4.02 5.51 -8.18
C ARG A 113 5.21 4.56 -8.09
N THR A 114 5.95 4.59 -6.98
CA THR A 114 7.17 3.77 -6.83
C THR A 114 6.88 2.45 -6.12
N TYR A 115 5.73 2.34 -5.45
CA TYR A 115 5.32 1.20 -4.62
C TYR A 115 6.35 0.78 -3.56
N GLN A 116 7.39 1.59 -3.32
CA GLN A 116 8.41 1.30 -2.32
C GLN A 116 7.79 1.29 -0.92
N LEU A 117 7.93 0.18 -0.22
CA LEU A 117 7.46 0.04 1.15
C LEU A 117 8.53 0.58 2.12
N VAL A 118 8.10 1.31 3.14
CA VAL A 118 8.96 1.85 4.19
C VAL A 118 8.24 1.68 5.52
N MET A 119 8.95 1.24 6.56
CA MET A 119 8.44 1.25 7.93
C MET A 119 8.33 2.69 8.43
N ARG A 120 7.14 3.07 8.89
CA ARG A 120 6.86 4.41 9.38
C ARG A 120 6.41 4.36 10.82
N PHE A 121 7.09 5.12 11.66
CA PHE A 121 6.64 5.42 13.00
C PHE A 121 5.57 6.51 12.97
N ILE A 122 4.49 6.30 13.71
CA ILE A 122 3.44 7.28 13.94
C ILE A 122 3.25 7.40 15.45
N PRO A 123 3.50 8.59 16.03
CA PRO A 123 3.31 8.82 17.45
C PRO A 123 1.82 8.74 17.81
N TRP A 124 1.50 8.32 19.05
CA TRP A 124 0.11 8.21 19.51
C TRP A 124 -0.63 9.54 19.51
N GLU A 125 0.09 10.63 19.77
CA GLU A 125 -0.41 12.00 19.70
C GLU A 125 -0.88 12.33 18.28
N GLY A 126 -0.26 11.73 17.26
CA GLY A 126 -0.63 11.90 15.85
C GLY A 126 -1.82 11.04 15.40
N ILE A 127 -2.25 10.08 16.21
CA ILE A 127 -3.35 9.15 15.88
C ILE A 127 -4.62 9.64 16.59
N GLU A 128 -5.65 9.93 15.81
CA GLU A 128 -6.96 10.30 16.33
C GLU A 128 -7.72 9.06 16.77
N LYS A 129 -7.95 8.11 15.86
CA LYS A 129 -8.73 6.89 16.08
C LYS A 129 -8.25 5.75 15.17
N ILE A 130 -8.50 4.51 15.58
CA ILE A 130 -8.23 3.31 14.81
C ILE A 130 -9.51 2.49 14.73
N TYR A 131 -10.06 2.37 13.52
CA TYR A 131 -11.30 1.64 13.27
C TYR A 131 -11.01 0.17 12.94
N TRP A 132 -11.59 -0.71 13.74
CA TRP A 132 -11.56 -2.14 13.55
C TRP A 132 -12.97 -2.64 13.21
N ASN A 133 -13.19 -2.96 11.95
CA ASN A 133 -14.43 -3.60 11.50
C ASN A 133 -14.16 -5.07 11.24
N SER A 134 -14.84 -5.99 11.94
CA SER A 134 -14.65 -7.44 11.81
C SER A 134 -14.75 -7.97 10.36
N THR A 135 -15.66 -7.43 9.54
CA THR A 135 -15.92 -7.88 8.16
C THR A 135 -14.87 -7.43 7.15
N LEU A 136 -14.19 -6.30 7.40
CA LEU A 136 -13.20 -5.76 6.47
C LEU A 136 -11.86 -6.50 6.57
N THR A 137 -11.10 -6.52 5.47
CA THR A 137 -9.76 -7.12 5.41
C THR A 137 -8.67 -6.20 5.96
N TYR A 138 -9.03 -4.99 6.40
CA TYR A 138 -8.12 -3.96 6.86
C TYR A 138 -8.64 -3.23 8.10
N VAL A 139 -7.74 -2.47 8.71
CA VAL A 139 -7.93 -1.54 9.82
C VAL A 139 -7.62 -0.14 9.31
N SER A 140 -8.43 0.84 9.68
CA SER A 140 -8.24 2.24 9.27
C SER A 140 -7.69 3.06 10.42
N VAL A 141 -6.51 3.63 10.25
CA VAL A 141 -5.89 4.57 11.20
C VAL A 141 -6.20 5.99 10.72
N VAL A 142 -6.87 6.76 11.57
CA VAL A 142 -7.18 8.17 11.33
C VAL A 142 -6.19 9.04 12.06
N LEU A 143 -5.62 10.00 11.34
CA LEU A 143 -4.62 10.93 11.83
C LEU A 143 -5.23 12.31 12.06
N ASN A 144 -4.82 12.94 13.14
CA ASN A 144 -5.10 14.35 13.36
C ASN A 144 -4.11 15.24 12.58
N ASP A 145 -4.18 16.56 12.76
CA ASP A 145 -3.29 17.50 12.07
C ASP A 145 -1.81 17.32 12.41
N GLU A 146 -1.48 16.88 13.62
CA GLU A 146 -0.10 16.60 14.02
C GLU A 146 0.44 15.34 13.34
N GLY A 147 -0.35 14.26 13.32
CA GLY A 147 -0.01 13.04 12.59
C GLY A 147 0.16 13.29 11.09
N VAL A 148 -0.73 14.09 10.48
CA VAL A 148 -0.58 14.50 9.08
C VAL A 148 0.70 15.29 8.86
N LYS A 149 1.03 16.25 9.73
CA LYS A 149 2.30 17.01 9.62
C LYS A 149 3.51 16.09 9.73
N HIS A 150 3.50 15.16 10.68
CA HIS A 150 4.57 14.19 10.90
C HIS A 150 4.82 13.34 9.64
N ILE A 151 3.76 12.89 8.98
CA ILE A 151 3.87 12.03 7.80
C ILE A 151 4.08 12.82 6.50
N LYS A 152 3.57 14.06 6.40
CA LYS A 152 3.76 14.95 5.23
C LYS A 152 5.23 15.22 4.93
N LYS A 153 6.10 15.26 5.95
CA LYS A 153 7.56 15.32 5.77
C LYS A 153 8.08 14.21 4.84
N TYR A 154 7.36 13.09 4.77
CA TYR A 154 7.77 11.88 4.07
C TYR A 154 6.88 11.50 2.90
N SER A 155 5.63 11.97 2.88
CA SER A 155 4.68 11.78 1.78
C SER A 155 3.86 13.06 1.59
N PRO A 156 4.18 13.91 0.60
CA PRO A 156 3.53 15.22 0.45
C PRO A 156 2.02 15.12 0.13
N ASN A 157 1.56 13.96 -0.34
CA ASN A 157 0.15 13.68 -0.64
C ASN A 157 -0.54 12.86 0.47
N THR A 158 -0.03 12.89 1.71
CA THR A 158 -0.61 12.08 2.79
C THR A 158 -2.03 12.51 3.11
N ILE A 159 -2.94 11.55 2.98
CA ILE A 159 -4.33 11.63 3.40
C ILE A 159 -4.37 11.43 4.93
N ARG A 160 -5.35 11.98 5.63
CA ARG A 160 -5.60 11.72 7.08
C ARG A 160 -5.82 10.25 7.45
N PHE A 161 -5.68 9.31 6.52
CA PHE A 161 -6.06 7.92 6.66
C PHE A 161 -4.93 7.00 6.20
N ILE A 162 -4.64 6.00 7.01
CA ILE A 162 -3.70 4.93 6.71
C ILE A 162 -4.41 3.60 6.86
N THR A 163 -4.22 2.74 5.88
CA THR A 163 -4.78 1.39 5.88
C THR A 163 -3.73 0.39 6.34
N ILE A 164 -4.08 -0.40 7.34
CA ILE A 164 -3.29 -1.56 7.79
C ILE A 164 -4.07 -2.82 7.40
N TYR A 165 -3.52 -3.66 6.53
CA TYR A 165 -4.19 -4.91 6.20
C TYR A 165 -4.08 -5.93 7.34
N LYS A 166 -5.17 -6.63 7.64
CA LYS A 166 -5.21 -7.60 8.73
C LYS A 166 -4.38 -8.86 8.48
N ASN A 167 -3.89 -9.06 7.26
CA ASN A 167 -3.05 -10.20 6.91
C ASN A 167 -1.61 -10.07 7.44
N ILE A 168 -1.19 -8.87 7.85
CA ILE A 168 0.12 -8.61 8.46
C ILE A 168 0.01 -8.40 9.98
N ILE A 169 -1.17 -8.61 10.57
CA ILE A 169 -1.41 -8.62 12.01
C ILE A 169 -1.46 -10.09 12.43
N ASP A 170 -0.38 -10.57 13.06
CA ASP A 170 -0.19 -11.98 13.38
C ASP A 170 -1.17 -12.45 14.48
N CYS A 171 -1.15 -11.80 15.65
CA CYS A 171 -2.16 -12.00 16.69
C CYS A 171 -3.19 -10.86 16.72
N LYS A 172 -4.34 -11.05 16.06
CA LYS A 172 -5.40 -10.03 15.98
C LYS A 172 -6.04 -9.68 17.32
N ARG A 173 -6.19 -10.67 18.22
CA ARG A 173 -6.79 -10.46 19.55
C ARG A 173 -5.91 -9.54 20.39
N GLU A 174 -4.63 -9.87 20.51
CA GLU A 174 -3.69 -9.06 21.30
C GLU A 174 -3.48 -7.68 20.68
N PHE A 175 -3.38 -7.60 19.36
CA PHE A 175 -3.34 -6.30 18.69
C PHE A 175 -4.55 -5.43 19.05
N ARG A 176 -5.78 -5.96 18.96
CA ARG A 176 -6.99 -5.24 19.40
C ARG A 176 -6.89 -4.80 20.86
N GLU A 177 -6.51 -5.70 21.76
CA GLU A 177 -6.38 -5.36 23.18
C GLU A 177 -5.37 -4.24 23.44
N VAL A 178 -4.22 -4.27 22.78
CA VAL A 178 -3.21 -3.21 22.88
C VAL A 178 -3.75 -1.88 22.38
N ILE A 179 -4.37 -1.84 21.21
CA ILE A 179 -4.95 -0.58 20.67
C ILE A 179 -6.09 -0.07 21.56
N LYS A 180 -6.86 -0.98 22.18
CA LYS A 180 -7.89 -0.64 23.16
C LYS A 180 -7.30 0.01 24.42
N ARG A 181 -6.21 -0.55 24.95
CA ARG A 181 -5.47 0.03 26.10
C ARG A 181 -4.93 1.42 25.79
N MET A 182 -4.57 1.70 24.54
CA MET A 182 -4.15 3.03 24.11
C MET A 182 -5.30 4.04 23.97
N GLY A 183 -6.55 3.62 24.16
CA GLY A 183 -7.73 4.48 24.02
C GLY A 183 -7.99 4.94 22.59
N LYS A 184 -7.42 4.25 21.59
CA LYS A 184 -7.55 4.62 20.17
C LYS A 184 -8.51 3.72 19.39
N LEU A 185 -8.93 2.58 19.95
CA LEU A 185 -9.75 1.60 19.25
C LEU A 185 -11.21 2.01 19.16
N ILE A 186 -11.79 1.93 17.95
CA ILE A 186 -13.23 1.95 17.70
C ILE A 186 -13.61 0.63 17.04
N GLU A 187 -14.52 -0.12 17.65
CA GLU A 187 -14.91 -1.46 17.23
C GLU A 187 -16.28 -1.48 16.56
N ASP A 188 -16.39 -2.22 15.45
CA ASP A 188 -17.64 -2.70 14.85
C ASP A 188 -18.72 -1.62 14.60
N GLU A 189 -18.35 -0.33 14.60
CA GLU A 189 -19.15 0.72 13.99
C GLU A 189 -19.23 0.46 12.47
N GLU A 190 -20.45 0.38 11.94
CA GLU A 190 -20.73 0.35 10.51
C GLU A 190 -20.39 1.70 9.86
N MET A 191 -19.11 2.00 9.71
CA MET A 191 -18.69 2.79 8.56
C MET A 191 -18.73 1.88 7.34
N SER A 192 -19.90 1.81 6.69
CA SER A 192 -19.93 1.38 5.30
C SER A 192 -18.97 2.27 4.51
N LEU A 193 -18.33 1.72 3.47
CA LEU A 193 -17.45 2.49 2.57
C LEU A 193 -18.14 3.79 2.12
N GLU A 194 -19.46 3.74 1.91
CA GLU A 194 -20.31 4.86 1.53
C GLU A 194 -20.55 5.89 2.65
N LYS A 195 -20.88 5.45 3.89
CA LYS A 195 -20.96 6.35 5.06
C LYS A 195 -19.59 7.00 5.34
N TRP A 196 -18.49 6.26 5.15
CA TRP A 196 -17.14 6.80 5.23
C TRP A 196 -16.83 7.80 4.11
N TYR A 197 -17.12 7.47 2.84
CA TYR A 197 -16.92 8.40 1.71
C TYR A 197 -17.75 9.68 1.86
N ASN A 198 -18.94 9.57 2.45
CA ASN A 198 -19.82 10.71 2.75
C ASN A 198 -19.30 11.53 3.93
N HIS A 199 -18.89 10.88 5.03
CA HIS A 199 -18.26 11.55 6.17
C HIS A 199 -16.93 12.23 5.75
N MET A 200 -16.16 11.61 4.86
CA MET A 200 -14.96 12.18 4.27
C MET A 200 -15.23 13.36 3.33
N ARG A 201 -16.29 13.26 2.52
CA ARG A 201 -16.77 14.40 1.72
C ARG A 201 -17.18 15.56 2.62
N GLU A 202 -17.88 15.31 3.73
CA GLU A 202 -18.26 16.34 4.69
C GLU A 202 -17.05 16.96 5.41
N ILE A 203 -16.10 16.16 5.90
CA ILE A 203 -14.87 16.66 6.53
C ILE A 203 -14.07 17.51 5.54
N LYS A 204 -13.91 17.05 4.29
CA LYS A 204 -13.23 17.80 3.23
C LYS A 204 -13.96 19.12 2.94
N ARG A 205 -15.28 19.08 2.78
CA ARG A 205 -16.14 20.25 2.55
C ARG A 205 -16.06 21.24 3.72
N ASN A 206 -16.01 20.77 4.96
CA ASN A 206 -15.87 21.61 6.16
C ASN A 206 -14.47 22.21 6.31
N SER A 207 -13.42 21.50 5.90
CA SER A 207 -12.04 22.01 5.89
C SER A 207 -11.81 23.06 4.79
N GLU A 208 -12.48 22.92 3.63
CA GLU A 208 -12.49 23.91 2.55
C GLU A 208 -13.36 25.12 2.91
N CYS A 209 -14.50 24.91 3.59
CA CYS A 209 -15.38 25.99 4.07
C CYS A 209 -14.74 26.85 5.18
N LYS A 210 -13.86 26.27 6.01
CA LYS A 210 -13.03 27.05 6.96
C LYS A 210 -11.96 27.90 6.26
N LYS A 211 -11.44 27.46 5.10
CA LYS A 211 -10.51 28.28 4.30
C LYS A 211 -11.19 29.47 3.63
N THR A 212 -12.46 29.34 3.22
CA THR A 212 -13.22 30.46 2.65
C THR A 212 -13.79 31.43 3.69
N ARG A 213 -14.11 30.97 4.91
CA ARG A 213 -14.55 31.86 6.01
C ARG A 213 -13.42 32.70 6.63
N GLY A 214 -12.15 32.37 6.38
CA GLY A 214 -11.00 33.22 6.70
C GLY A 214 -10.83 34.43 5.77
N PHE A 215 -11.63 34.53 4.70
CA PHE A 215 -11.67 35.67 3.79
C PHE A 215 -13.00 36.40 3.90
N VAL A 216 -13.28 37.01 5.04
CA VAL A 216 -14.32 38.04 5.14
C VAL A 216 -13.73 39.33 5.71
N LYS A 217 -13.69 40.33 4.82
CA LYS A 217 -13.60 41.79 5.03
C LYS A 217 -12.39 42.33 5.80
N ILE A 218 -11.40 42.80 5.04
CA ILE A 218 -10.82 44.12 5.33
C ILE A 218 -11.62 45.12 4.50
N LYS A 219 -12.37 45.98 5.20
CA LYS A 219 -13.06 47.13 4.63
C LYS A 219 -12.05 47.97 3.84
N ARG A 220 -12.41 48.38 2.62
CA ARG A 220 -11.80 49.57 2.01
C ARG A 220 -12.04 50.71 2.99
N LEU A 221 -10.97 51.21 3.59
CA LEU A 221 -10.96 52.53 4.18
C LEU A 221 -10.72 53.51 3.04
N ASP A 222 -11.65 54.46 2.94
CA ASP A 222 -11.75 55.49 1.94
C ASP A 222 -10.47 56.32 1.82
N LYS A 223 -10.09 56.63 0.57
CA LYS A 223 -9.28 57.79 0.24
C LYS A 223 -10.21 58.86 -0.30
N LYS A 224 -10.61 59.80 0.56
CA LYS A 224 -10.54 61.26 0.36
C LYS A 224 -11.27 61.97 1.50
#